data_AF-A0AB38DN56-F1
#
_entry.id   AF-A0AB38DN56-F1
#
_cell.length_a   1.000
_cell.length_b   1.000
_cell.length_c   1.000
_cell.angle_alpha   90.00
_cell.angle_beta   90.00
_cell.angle_gamma   90.00
#
_symmetry.space_group_name_H-M   'P 1'
#
loop_
_entity.id
_entity.type
_entity.pdbx_description
1 polymer ?
#
loop_
_entity_poly.entity_id
_entity_poly.type
_entity_poly.pdbx_seq_one_letter_code
_entity_poly.pdbx_strand_id
1 'polypeptide(L)'
;MKNNLMFYLCSIILMSLILAILSLFINDSGGLYIHSYLENSDLYKISDLQGSGESDHVLIIIASVFLLVANSISSIFFLVNRKLSILFMLFSMIISFCILMFMETASFIDIAFSTVYKGNNLAFSLWLILYISLFLMLLFPFKSKNFIFCKLKINDFEKSAGIDNE
;
A
#
# COMPACT_ATOMS: atom_id res chain seq x y z
N MET A 1 0.24 -6.74 25.63
CA MET A 1 -0.16 -7.36 24.33
C MET A 1 -1.32 -6.66 23.63
N LYS A 2 -2.37 -6.17 24.33
CA LYS A 2 -3.50 -5.43 23.71
C LYS A 2 -3.08 -4.12 23.01
N ASN A 3 -2.18 -3.33 23.60
CA ASN A 3 -1.78 -2.02 23.03
C ASN A 3 -1.08 -2.14 21.67
N ASN A 4 -0.17 -3.10 21.49
CA ASN A 4 0.55 -3.31 20.23
C ASN A 4 -0.38 -3.68 19.06
N LEU A 5 -1.54 -4.24 19.38
CA LEU A 5 -2.50 -4.75 18.41
C LEU A 5 -3.47 -3.66 17.97
N MET A 6 -3.90 -2.81 18.90
CA MET A 6 -4.63 -1.59 18.57
C MET A 6 -3.78 -0.65 17.72
N PHE A 7 -2.51 -0.49 18.08
CA PHE A 7 -1.54 0.26 17.29
C PHE A 7 -1.42 -0.30 15.87
N TYR A 8 -1.29 -1.62 15.72
CA TYR A 8 -1.23 -2.28 14.41
C TYR A 8 -2.45 -1.96 13.53
N LEU A 9 -3.67 -2.02 14.09
CA LEU A 9 -4.89 -1.69 13.35
C LEU A 9 -4.95 -0.21 12.97
N CYS A 10 -4.60 0.68 13.89
CA CYS A 10 -4.51 2.11 13.61
C CYS A 10 -3.50 2.40 12.49
N SER A 11 -2.35 1.70 12.47
CA SER A 11 -1.36 1.82 11.41
C SER A 11 -1.91 1.36 10.05
N ILE A 12 -2.67 0.27 9.98
CA ILE A 12 -3.33 -0.19 8.74
C ILE A 12 -4.28 0.87 8.20
N ILE A 13 -5.14 1.40 9.08
CA ILE A 13 -6.14 2.42 8.71
C ILE A 13 -5.43 3.69 8.24
N LEU A 14 -4.41 4.14 8.98
CA LEU A 14 -3.62 5.31 8.62
C LEU A 14 -2.93 5.13 7.27
N MET A 15 -2.31 3.97 7.01
CA MET A 15 -1.71 3.68 5.71
C MET A 15 -2.74 3.67 4.59
N SER A 16 -3.92 3.09 4.83
CA SER A 16 -5.01 3.07 3.86
C SER A 16 -5.57 4.48 3.59
N LEU A 17 -5.60 5.35 4.61
CA LEU A 17 -5.97 6.75 4.47
C LEU A 17 -4.94 7.52 3.64
N ILE A 18 -3.65 7.33 3.92
CA ILE A 18 -2.57 7.96 3.16
C ILE A 18 -2.61 7.50 1.69
N LEU A 19 -2.87 6.20 1.43
CA LEU A 19 -3.07 5.69 0.07
C LEU A 19 -4.23 6.41 -0.64
N ALA A 20 -5.38 6.55 0.02
CA ALA A 20 -6.54 7.23 -0.55
C ALA A 20 -6.30 8.74 -0.78
N ILE A 21 -5.49 9.39 0.04
CA ILE A 21 -5.12 10.79 -0.17
C ILE A 21 -4.14 10.91 -1.34
N LEU A 22 -3.08 10.09 -1.35
CA LEU A 22 -2.07 10.11 -2.41
C LEU A 22 -2.68 9.81 -3.78
N SER A 23 -3.67 8.91 -3.86
CA SER A 23 -4.29 8.56 -5.14
C SER A 23 -4.94 9.76 -5.84
N LEU A 24 -5.44 10.74 -5.09
CA LEU A 24 -6.04 11.97 -5.64
C LEU A 24 -5.00 12.88 -6.31
N PHE A 25 -3.74 12.79 -5.92
CA PHE A 25 -2.66 13.65 -6.44
C PHE A 25 -1.87 13.00 -7.58
N ILE A 26 -2.17 11.75 -7.94
CA ILE A 26 -1.41 11.02 -8.97
C ILE A 26 -1.52 11.70 -10.34
N ASN A 27 -2.70 12.20 -10.71
CA ASN A 27 -2.86 12.84 -12.01
C ASN A 27 -2.12 14.19 -12.09
N ASP A 28 -2.26 15.02 -11.05
CA ASP A 28 -1.62 16.34 -10.96
C ASP A 28 -0.09 16.27 -10.88
N SER A 29 0.46 15.13 -10.44
CA SER A 29 1.91 14.88 -10.32
C SER A 29 2.54 14.27 -11.57
N GLY A 30 1.84 14.29 -12.71
CA GLY A 30 2.34 13.80 -13.99
C GLY A 30 1.51 12.67 -14.60
N GLY A 31 0.57 12.10 -13.83
CA GLY A 31 -0.33 11.04 -14.28
C GLY A 31 0.34 9.69 -14.51
N LEU A 32 -0.38 8.83 -15.22
CA LEU A 32 0.03 7.46 -15.51
C LEU A 32 0.64 7.36 -16.90
N TYR A 33 1.56 6.42 -17.07
CA TYR A 33 2.29 6.23 -18.31
C TYR A 33 2.26 4.78 -18.78
N ILE A 34 2.37 4.59 -20.09
CA ILE A 34 2.61 3.30 -20.74
C ILE A 34 3.76 3.40 -21.73
N HIS A 35 4.36 2.26 -22.07
CA HIS A 35 5.23 2.16 -23.24
C HIS A 35 4.44 2.17 -24.54
N SER A 36 5.05 2.78 -25.56
CA SER A 36 4.58 2.66 -26.93
C SER A 36 4.59 1.20 -27.39
N TYR A 37 3.50 0.78 -28.03
CA TYR A 37 3.42 -0.51 -28.73
C TYR A 37 4.20 -0.52 -30.06
N LEU A 38 4.67 0.64 -30.53
CA LEU A 38 5.35 0.81 -31.82
C LEU A 38 6.88 0.85 -31.68
N GLU A 39 7.41 1.56 -30.68
CA GLU A 39 8.84 1.61 -30.36
C GLU A 39 9.07 1.59 -28.84
N ASN A 40 9.76 0.56 -28.34
CA ASN A 40 9.97 0.33 -26.89
C ASN A 40 10.66 1.48 -26.13
N SER A 41 11.22 2.47 -26.83
CA SER A 41 11.80 3.68 -26.23
C SER A 41 10.74 4.67 -25.76
N ASP A 42 9.59 4.74 -26.43
CA ASP A 42 8.66 5.85 -26.30
C ASP A 42 7.69 5.65 -25.12
N LEU A 43 7.39 6.76 -24.45
CA LEU A 43 6.54 6.83 -23.27
C LEU A 43 5.36 7.75 -23.55
N TYR A 44 4.15 7.24 -23.35
CA TYR A 44 2.92 8.03 -23.51
C TYR A 44 2.21 8.18 -22.18
N LYS A 45 1.72 9.38 -21.90
CA LYS A 45 0.83 9.61 -20.77
C LYS A 45 -0.55 9.06 -21.13
N ILE A 46 -1.14 8.27 -20.23
CA ILE A 46 -2.43 7.59 -20.47
C ILE A 46 -3.55 8.61 -20.74
N SER A 47 -3.53 9.78 -20.10
CA SER A 47 -4.50 10.86 -20.33
C SER A 47 -4.55 11.29 -21.79
N ASP A 48 -3.42 11.24 -22.49
CA ASP A 48 -3.32 11.67 -23.88
C ASP A 48 -3.91 10.63 -24.84
N LEU A 49 -4.00 9.37 -24.39
CA LEU A 49 -4.56 8.24 -25.14
C LEU A 49 -6.05 8.05 -24.87
N GLN A 50 -6.49 8.24 -23.62
CA GLN A 50 -7.88 8.06 -23.21
C GLN A 50 -8.74 9.32 -23.39
N GLY A 51 -8.12 10.47 -23.68
CA GLY A 51 -8.80 11.76 -23.70
C GLY A 51 -9.41 12.09 -22.33
N SER A 52 -10.55 12.81 -22.31
CA SER A 52 -11.21 13.24 -21.08
C SER A 52 -11.83 12.12 -20.23
N GLY A 53 -11.62 10.85 -20.60
CA GLY A 53 -12.17 9.68 -19.89
C GLY A 53 -11.34 9.23 -18.67
N GLU A 54 -10.02 9.46 -18.66
CA GLU A 54 -9.03 9.10 -17.61
C GLU A 54 -9.42 7.92 -16.67
N SER A 55 -9.93 6.82 -17.24
CA SER A 55 -10.57 5.75 -16.47
C SER A 55 -9.57 5.00 -15.58
N ASP A 56 -8.32 4.86 -16.03
CA ASP A 56 -7.29 4.10 -15.31
C ASP A 56 -6.84 4.77 -14.01
N HIS A 57 -6.71 6.10 -14.01
CA HIS A 57 -6.43 6.87 -12.80
C HIS A 57 -7.57 6.75 -11.78
N VAL A 58 -8.83 6.80 -12.26
CA VAL A 58 -10.01 6.67 -11.42
C VAL A 58 -10.05 5.31 -10.72
N LEU A 59 -9.61 4.22 -11.39
CA LEU A 59 -9.50 2.90 -10.76
C LEU A 59 -8.52 2.87 -9.58
N ILE A 60 -7.43 3.63 -9.62
CA ILE A 60 -6.50 3.76 -8.48
C ILE A 60 -7.20 4.44 -7.29
N ILE A 61 -7.97 5.50 -7.56
CA ILE A 61 -8.76 6.19 -6.52
C ILE A 61 -9.77 5.21 -5.90
N ILE A 62 -10.56 4.53 -6.74
CA ILE A 62 -11.60 3.59 -6.29
C ILE A 62 -10.97 2.48 -5.44
N ALA A 63 -9.88 1.86 -5.91
CA ALA A 63 -9.18 0.81 -5.17
C ALA A 63 -8.68 1.30 -3.80
N SER A 64 -8.12 2.51 -3.75
CA SER A 64 -7.59 3.10 -2.51
C SER A 64 -8.68 3.45 -1.50
N VAL A 65 -9.78 4.06 -1.96
CA VAL A 65 -10.95 4.38 -1.12
C VAL A 65 -11.62 3.09 -0.62
N PHE A 66 -11.76 2.10 -1.49
CA PHE A 66 -12.27 0.78 -1.10
C PHE A 66 -11.44 0.17 0.03
N LEU A 67 -10.10 0.20 -0.08
CA LEU A 67 -9.21 -0.29 0.97
C LEU A 67 -9.42 0.43 2.30
N LEU A 68 -9.51 1.77 2.28
CA LEU A 68 -9.76 2.55 3.49
C LEU A 68 -11.06 2.12 4.19
N VAL A 69 -12.15 2.03 3.42
CA VAL A 69 -13.46 1.66 3.97
C VAL A 69 -13.45 0.21 4.46
N ALA A 70 -12.97 -0.73 3.66
CA ALA A 70 -12.95 -2.15 3.99
C ALA A 70 -12.05 -2.45 5.20
N ASN A 71 -10.88 -1.81 5.29
CA ASN A 71 -9.99 -1.99 6.44
C ASN A 71 -10.55 -1.33 7.70
N SER A 72 -11.23 -0.19 7.58
CA SER A 72 -11.94 0.45 8.71
C SER A 72 -13.05 -0.46 9.24
N ILE A 73 -13.90 -1.00 8.37
CA ILE A 73 -14.96 -1.94 8.76
C ILE A 73 -14.36 -3.21 9.38
N SER A 74 -13.34 -3.79 8.74
CA SER A 74 -12.67 -5.00 9.25
C SER A 74 -12.04 -4.77 10.62
N SER A 75 -11.54 -3.56 10.90
CA SER A 75 -10.99 -3.19 12.21
C SER A 75 -12.05 -3.14 13.31
N ILE A 76 -13.32 -2.83 12.99
CA ILE A 76 -14.42 -2.85 13.96
C ILE A 76 -14.72 -4.30 14.37
N PHE A 77 -14.75 -5.22 13.39
CA PHE A 77 -14.92 -6.66 13.64
C PHE A 77 -13.78 -7.30 14.43
N PHE A 78 -12.64 -6.60 14.56
CA PHE A 78 -11.52 -7.06 15.35
C PHE A 78 -11.87 -7.34 16.82
N LEU A 79 -12.77 -6.51 17.39
CA LEU A 79 -13.22 -6.65 18.77
C LEU A 79 -14.00 -7.95 19.00
N VAL A 80 -14.59 -8.50 17.94
CA VAL A 80 -15.38 -9.74 17.97
C VAL A 80 -14.49 -10.95 17.68
N ASN A 81 -13.77 -10.95 16.55
CA ASN A 81 -12.90 -12.05 16.17
C ASN A 81 -11.67 -11.57 15.41
N ARG A 82 -10.53 -11.59 16.11
CA ARG A 82 -9.23 -11.20 15.57
C ARG A 82 -8.83 -11.91 14.29
N LYS A 83 -9.02 -13.24 14.21
CA LYS A 83 -8.57 -14.02 13.06
C LYS A 83 -9.40 -13.69 11.83
N LEU A 84 -10.71 -13.56 12.03
CA LEU A 84 -11.65 -13.24 10.95
C LEU A 84 -11.43 -11.81 10.44
N SER A 85 -11.16 -10.85 11.33
CA SER A 85 -10.83 -9.47 10.95
C SER A 85 -9.59 -9.39 10.04
N ILE A 86 -8.51 -10.10 10.39
CA ILE A 86 -7.29 -10.14 9.55
C ILE A 86 -7.59 -10.81 8.20
N LEU A 87 -8.39 -11.88 8.19
CA LEU A 87 -8.81 -12.54 6.95
C LEU A 87 -9.58 -11.59 6.03
N PHE A 88 -10.50 -10.79 6.59
CA PHE A 88 -11.23 -9.78 5.82
C PHE A 88 -10.31 -8.67 5.28
N MET A 89 -9.30 -8.24 6.05
CA MET A 89 -8.30 -7.28 5.56
C MET A 89 -7.42 -7.86 4.45
N LEU A 90 -7.07 -9.14 4.50
CA LEU A 90 -6.37 -9.79 3.38
C LEU A 90 -7.27 -9.90 2.15
N PHE A 91 -8.55 -10.23 2.36
CA PHE A 91 -9.52 -10.31 1.27
C PHE A 91 -9.78 -8.95 0.62
N SER A 92 -9.81 -7.85 1.39
CA SER A 92 -9.91 -6.50 0.83
C SER A 92 -8.70 -6.14 -0.04
N MET A 93 -7.49 -6.55 0.33
CA MET A 93 -6.31 -6.38 -0.55
C MET A 93 -6.45 -7.11 -1.87
N ILE A 94 -6.99 -8.34 -1.86
CA ILE A 94 -7.21 -9.11 -3.09
C ILE A 94 -8.25 -8.41 -3.97
N ILE A 95 -9.38 -7.98 -3.40
CA ILE A 95 -10.41 -7.24 -4.16
C ILE A 95 -9.83 -5.95 -4.73
N SER A 96 -9.07 -5.19 -3.94
CA SER A 96 -8.40 -3.97 -4.39
C SER A 96 -7.48 -4.23 -5.58
N PHE A 97 -6.72 -5.33 -5.54
CA PHE A 97 -5.88 -5.73 -6.66
C PHE A 97 -6.72 -6.09 -7.89
N CYS A 98 -7.82 -6.82 -7.72
CA CYS A 98 -8.75 -7.11 -8.81
C CYS A 98 -9.35 -5.83 -9.43
N ILE A 99 -9.63 -4.79 -8.64
CA ILE A 99 -10.09 -3.48 -9.14
C ILE A 99 -9.05 -2.89 -10.09
N LEU A 100 -7.76 -2.90 -9.70
CA LEU A 100 -6.66 -2.39 -10.52
C LEU A 100 -6.46 -3.20 -11.81
N MET A 101 -6.80 -4.49 -11.81
CA MET A 101 -6.72 -5.33 -13.01
C MET A 101 -7.78 -5.00 -14.07
N PHE A 102 -8.77 -4.15 -13.77
CA PHE A 102 -9.73 -3.64 -14.76
C PHE A 102 -9.23 -2.42 -15.54
N MET A 103 -7.96 -2.05 -15.42
CA MET A 103 -7.38 -0.99 -16.25
C MET A 103 -7.53 -1.31 -17.75
N GLU A 104 -7.96 -0.30 -18.50
CA GLU A 104 -8.39 -0.43 -19.89
C GLU A 104 -7.22 -0.29 -20.87
N THR A 105 -6.28 0.61 -20.59
CA THR A 105 -5.23 0.97 -21.56
C THR A 105 -4.13 -0.07 -21.67
N ALA A 106 -3.75 -0.67 -20.53
CA ALA A 106 -2.72 -1.70 -20.42
C ALA A 106 -2.88 -2.42 -19.08
N SER A 107 -2.12 -3.50 -18.87
CA SER A 107 -2.12 -4.17 -17.58
C SER A 107 -1.58 -3.23 -16.48
N PHE A 108 -2.11 -3.36 -15.26
CA PHE A 108 -1.63 -2.57 -14.12
C PHE A 108 -0.11 -2.70 -13.91
N ILE A 109 0.46 -3.88 -14.19
CA ILE A 109 1.90 -4.13 -14.05
C ILE A 109 2.70 -3.29 -15.05
N ASP A 110 2.25 -3.24 -16.32
CA ASP A 110 2.92 -2.46 -17.36
C ASP A 110 2.83 -0.96 -17.08
N ILE A 111 1.65 -0.50 -16.63
CA ILE A 111 1.43 0.89 -16.22
C ILE A 111 2.33 1.23 -15.03
N ALA A 112 2.38 0.37 -14.01
CA ALA A 112 3.20 0.59 -12.82
C ALA A 112 4.69 0.66 -13.16
N PHE A 113 5.18 -0.27 -13.98
CA PHE A 113 6.57 -0.28 -14.43
C PHE A 113 6.92 0.99 -15.21
N SER A 114 6.10 1.34 -16.21
CA SER A 114 6.32 2.51 -17.06
C SER A 114 6.27 3.82 -16.25
N THR A 115 5.30 3.94 -15.35
CA THR A 115 5.07 5.13 -14.53
C THR A 115 6.19 5.36 -13.50
N VAL A 116 6.69 4.29 -12.87
CA VAL A 116 7.79 4.39 -11.89
C VAL A 116 9.14 4.60 -12.60
N TYR A 117 9.46 3.79 -13.60
CA TYR A 117 10.82 3.77 -14.16
C TYR A 117 11.08 4.86 -15.19
N LYS A 118 10.09 5.21 -16.01
CA LYS A 118 10.26 6.21 -17.09
C LYS A 118 9.44 7.49 -16.87
N GLY A 119 8.24 7.38 -16.27
CA GLY A 119 7.37 8.51 -15.98
C GLY A 119 7.81 9.37 -14.79
N ASN A 120 8.63 8.79 -13.89
CA ASN A 120 9.13 9.43 -12.67
C ASN A 120 8.03 10.15 -11.84
N ASN A 121 6.81 9.59 -11.83
CA ASN A 121 5.73 10.13 -11.03
C ASN A 121 5.95 9.72 -9.56
N LEU A 122 6.43 10.67 -8.77
CA LEU A 122 6.78 10.44 -7.36
C LEU A 122 5.55 10.11 -6.50
N ALA A 123 4.38 10.70 -6.77
CA ALA A 123 3.17 10.39 -6.01
C ALA A 123 2.71 8.96 -6.27
N PHE A 124 2.70 8.53 -7.53
CA PHE A 124 2.40 7.13 -7.89
C PHE A 124 3.43 6.17 -7.29
N SER A 125 4.72 6.52 -7.32
CA SER A 125 5.78 5.68 -6.75
C SER A 125 5.62 5.49 -5.25
N LEU A 126 5.34 6.58 -4.51
CA LEU A 126 5.05 6.53 -3.08
C LEU A 126 3.77 5.73 -2.80
N TRP A 127 2.73 5.93 -3.60
CA TRP A 127 1.49 5.18 -3.51
C TRP A 127 1.73 3.67 -3.69
N LEU A 128 2.51 3.26 -4.70
CA LEU A 128 2.82 1.86 -4.96
C LEU A 128 3.64 1.22 -3.84
N ILE A 129 4.65 1.94 -3.31
CA ILE A 129 5.44 1.50 -2.16
C ILE A 129 4.56 1.28 -0.94
N LEU A 130 3.65 2.22 -0.65
CA LEU A 130 2.71 2.09 0.47
C LEU A 130 1.73 0.93 0.26
N TYR A 131 1.25 0.72 -0.96
CA TYR A 131 0.34 -0.37 -1.31
C TYR A 131 0.99 -1.74 -1.06
N ILE A 132 2.22 -1.92 -1.53
CA ILE A 132 3.01 -3.14 -1.29
C ILE A 132 3.33 -3.29 0.20
N SER A 133 3.71 -2.21 0.87
CA SER A 133 4.02 -2.23 2.31
C SER A 133 2.81 -2.63 3.15
N LEU A 134 1.62 -2.14 2.81
CA LEU A 134 0.35 -2.53 3.44
C LEU A 134 0.06 -4.02 3.24
N PHE A 135 0.26 -4.53 2.02
CA PHE A 135 0.10 -5.96 1.72
C PHE A 135 1.03 -6.82 2.57
N LEU A 136 2.33 -6.46 2.62
CA LEU A 136 3.33 -7.18 3.41
C LEU A 136 3.02 -7.13 4.91
N MET A 137 2.56 -5.99 5.41
CA MET A 137 2.15 -5.82 6.80
C MET A 137 1.00 -6.76 7.17
N LEU A 138 0.04 -6.96 6.27
CA LEU A 138 -1.11 -7.86 6.45
C LEU A 138 -0.73 -9.34 6.34
N LEU A 139 0.21 -9.71 5.46
CA LEU A 139 0.71 -11.09 5.32
C LEU A 139 1.59 -11.51 6.49
N PHE A 140 2.41 -10.60 6.99
CA PHE A 140 3.33 -10.82 8.10
C PHE A 140 2.93 -9.99 9.31
N PRO A 141 1.73 -10.21 9.89
CA PRO A 141 1.29 -9.45 11.05
C PRO A 141 2.30 -9.69 12.15
N PHE A 142 2.96 -8.63 12.62
CA PHE A 142 4.07 -8.68 13.58
C PHE A 142 3.79 -9.72 14.68
N LYS A 143 4.42 -10.90 14.57
CA LYS A 143 4.54 -11.79 15.73
C LYS A 143 5.45 -11.05 16.68
N SER A 144 4.92 -10.58 17.81
CA SER A 144 5.65 -9.80 18.83
C SER A 144 6.89 -10.51 19.42
N LYS A 145 7.28 -11.68 18.91
CA LYS A 145 8.53 -12.35 19.25
C LYS A 145 9.76 -11.64 18.65
N ASN A 146 9.64 -10.92 17.53
CA ASN A 146 10.79 -10.21 16.96
C ASN A 146 11.16 -8.94 17.75
N PHE A 147 10.20 -8.33 18.45
CA PHE A 147 10.51 -7.23 19.37
C PHE A 147 11.23 -7.73 20.63
N ILE A 148 10.95 -8.96 21.08
CA ILE A 148 11.71 -9.61 22.15
C ILE A 148 13.16 -9.85 21.69
N PHE A 149 13.39 -10.22 20.43
CA PHE A 149 14.75 -10.42 19.92
C PHE A 149 15.55 -9.12 19.82
N CYS A 150 14.93 -8.01 19.37
CA CYS A 150 15.58 -6.70 19.43
C CYS A 150 15.80 -6.23 20.87
N LYS A 151 14.85 -6.46 21.78
CA LYS A 151 15.01 -6.10 23.19
C LYS A 151 16.08 -6.95 23.91
N LEU A 152 16.20 -8.23 23.57
CA LEU A 152 17.26 -9.11 24.06
C LEU A 152 18.63 -8.66 23.54
N LYS A 153 18.74 -8.34 22.24
CA LYS A 153 20.00 -7.82 21.68
C LYS A 153 20.42 -6.48 22.28
N ILE A 154 19.47 -5.57 22.56
CA ILE A 154 19.76 -4.29 23.20
C ILE A 154 20.21 -4.50 24.65
N ASN A 155 19.53 -5.37 25.42
CA ASN A 155 19.95 -5.69 26.78
C ASN A 155 21.32 -6.39 26.85
N ASP A 156 21.64 -7.26 25.89
CA ASP A 156 22.95 -7.90 25.79
C ASP A 156 24.05 -6.90 25.38
N PHE A 157 23.68 -5.87 24.60
CA PHE A 157 24.58 -4.77 24.23
C PHE A 157 24.83 -3.81 25.41
N GLU A 158 23.79 -3.47 26.18
CA GLU A 158 23.92 -2.63 27.39
C GLU A 158 24.74 -3.34 28.47
N LYS A 159 24.56 -4.65 28.65
CA LYS A 159 25.38 -5.48 29.56
C LYS A 159 26.85 -5.58 29.13
N SER A 160 27.12 -5.65 27.82
CA SER A 160 28.50 -5.69 27.31
C SER A 160 29.17 -4.31 27.26
N ALA A 161 28.39 -3.23 27.27
CA ALA A 161 28.86 -1.85 27.35
C ALA A 161 29.06 -1.34 28.79
N GLY A 162 28.74 -2.14 29.83
CA GLY A 162 28.92 -1.77 31.23
C GLY A 162 28.01 -0.63 31.70
N ILE A 163 26.86 -0.44 31.05
CA ILE A 163 25.87 0.56 31.45
C ILE A 163 24.91 -0.12 32.42
N ASP A 164 25.29 -0.16 33.69
CA ASP A 164 24.40 -0.54 34.78
C ASP A 164 23.46 0.65 35.05
N ASN A 165 22.20 0.55 34.60
CA ASN A 165 21.16 1.47 35.01
C ASN A 165 20.71 1.09 36.43
N GLU A 166 21.14 1.86 37.43
CA GLU A 166 20.46 1.95 38.73
C GLU A 166 19.01 2.46 38.59
#